data_AF-A0A9L0J6V5-F1
#
_entry.id   AF-A0A9L0J6V5-F1
#
_cell.length_a   1.000
_cell.length_b   1.000
_cell.length_c   1.000
_cell.angle_alpha   90.00
_cell.angle_beta   90.00
_cell.angle_gamma   90.00
#
_symmetry.space_group_name_H-M   'P 1'
#
loop_
_entity.id
_entity.type
_entity.pdbx_description
1 polymer ?
#
loop_
_entity_poly.entity_id
_entity_poly.type
_entity_poly.pdbx_seq_one_letter_code
_entity_poly.pdbx_strand_id
1 'polypeptide(L)'
;MKLGSPQSFLDQEEAEEAEDGQLLEPEAWRTYLEHRNALREFLSSALSPHLLKRHHARMELLKKCSYYMEILPKHLALGDQNPLVLPSTMFQLIDPWKFQRMKKVGTAQTKIQLLLLGDLLEQLDCGRAELDALLESPDPRPFLAGWGLVGQRLAELSAVMDSFLAMMVPGRLHIKHRLVSDRWRHQDPAHPPHAEH
;
A
#
# COMPACT_ATOMS: atom_id res chain seq x y z
N MET A 1 -2.38 -41.90 76.11
CA MET A 1 -2.91 -40.76 75.34
C MET A 1 -2.16 -40.70 74.02
N LYS A 2 -2.84 -40.94 72.89
CA LYS A 2 -2.29 -40.86 71.54
C LYS A 2 -3.24 -39.94 70.78
N LEU A 3 -2.83 -38.70 70.54
CA LEU A 3 -3.60 -37.72 69.77
C LEU A 3 -3.49 -38.11 68.30
N GLY A 4 -4.64 -38.33 67.66
CA GLY A 4 -4.74 -38.60 66.23
C GLY A 4 -4.38 -37.36 65.42
N SER A 5 -3.62 -37.56 64.35
CA SER A 5 -3.38 -36.55 63.31
C SER A 5 -4.69 -36.23 62.58
N PRO A 6 -4.97 -34.96 62.25
CA PRO A 6 -6.05 -34.62 61.33
C PRO A 6 -5.61 -34.95 59.90
N GLN A 7 -6.38 -35.78 59.21
CA GLN A 7 -6.26 -36.00 57.77
C GLN A 7 -6.52 -34.70 57.02
N SER A 8 -5.70 -34.47 55.98
CA SER A 8 -5.68 -33.32 55.10
C SER A 8 -7.03 -33.14 54.40
N PHE A 9 -7.73 -32.09 54.79
CA PHE A 9 -8.90 -31.55 54.08
C PHE A 9 -8.50 -30.71 52.85
N LEU A 10 -7.19 -30.60 52.56
CA LEU A 10 -6.65 -29.70 51.53
C LEU A 10 -6.44 -30.37 50.16
N ASP A 11 -6.60 -31.69 50.05
CA ASP A 11 -6.42 -32.40 48.77
C ASP A 11 -7.73 -32.54 47.97
N GLN A 12 -8.85 -32.03 48.49
CA GLN A 12 -10.15 -32.11 47.82
C GLN A 12 -10.66 -30.76 47.28
N GLU A 13 -10.14 -29.63 47.77
CA GLU A 13 -10.46 -28.30 47.24
C GLU A 13 -9.60 -27.90 46.02
N GLU A 14 -8.38 -28.45 45.85
CA GLU A 14 -7.56 -28.19 44.67
C GLU A 14 -8.00 -28.96 43.40
N ALA A 15 -8.93 -29.92 43.54
CA ALA A 15 -9.48 -30.66 42.40
C ALA A 15 -10.72 -29.98 41.78
N GLU A 16 -11.40 -29.07 42.49
CA GLU A 16 -12.61 -28.40 42.01
C GLU A 16 -12.34 -26.99 41.43
N GLU A 17 -11.20 -26.36 41.69
CA GLU A 17 -10.84 -25.06 41.08
C GLU A 17 -10.23 -25.16 39.67
N ALA A 18 -10.05 -26.37 39.12
CA ALA A 18 -9.51 -26.56 37.78
C ALA A 18 -10.58 -26.61 36.67
N GLU A 19 -11.86 -26.83 37.01
CA GLU A 19 -12.93 -26.93 35.99
C GLU A 19 -13.61 -25.60 35.67
N ASP A 20 -13.52 -24.58 36.54
CA ASP A 20 -14.23 -23.30 36.36
C ASP A 20 -13.45 -22.26 35.52
N GLY A 21 -12.30 -22.64 34.95
CA GLY A 21 -11.45 -21.79 34.10
C GLY A 21 -11.46 -22.14 32.60
N GLN A 22 -12.07 -23.25 32.19
CA GLN A 22 -12.12 -23.65 30.78
C GLN A 22 -13.31 -22.98 30.07
N LEU A 23 -13.11 -21.77 29.55
CA LEU A 23 -14.08 -21.08 28.68
C LEU A 23 -14.35 -21.84 27.35
N LEU A 24 -13.52 -22.83 27.02
CA LEU A 24 -13.52 -23.56 25.74
C LEU A 24 -12.97 -24.98 25.92
N GLU A 25 -13.51 -25.92 25.13
CA GLU A 25 -12.94 -27.27 24.94
C GLU A 25 -11.47 -27.22 24.46
N PRO A 26 -10.62 -28.20 24.80
CA PRO A 26 -9.20 -28.21 24.44
C PRO A 26 -8.90 -28.04 22.94
N GLU A 27 -9.72 -28.61 22.06
CA GLU A 27 -9.63 -28.40 20.60
C GLU A 27 -9.91 -26.94 20.23
N ALA A 28 -10.99 -26.37 20.77
CA ALA A 28 -11.39 -24.99 20.47
C ALA A 28 -10.36 -23.98 21.00
N TRP A 29 -9.74 -24.27 22.14
CA TRP A 29 -8.64 -23.47 22.68
C TRP A 29 -7.39 -23.50 21.77
N ARG A 30 -7.04 -24.68 21.23
CA ARG A 30 -5.93 -24.81 20.27
C ARG A 30 -6.21 -24.02 18.99
N THR A 31 -7.39 -24.17 18.40
CA THR A 31 -7.81 -23.42 17.21
C THR A 31 -7.79 -21.91 17.45
N TYR A 32 -8.24 -21.47 18.63
CA TYR A 32 -8.18 -20.05 19.02
C TYR A 32 -6.76 -19.52 19.02
N LEU A 33 -5.82 -20.23 19.64
CA LEU A 33 -4.41 -19.84 19.68
C LEU A 33 -3.80 -19.79 18.28
N GLU A 34 -4.08 -20.77 17.42
CA GLU A 34 -3.62 -20.78 16.03
C GLU A 34 -4.11 -19.55 15.26
N HIS A 35 -5.40 -19.26 15.32
CA HIS A 35 -6.01 -18.10 14.65
C HIS A 35 -5.47 -16.78 15.21
N ARG A 36 -5.34 -16.67 16.53
CA ARG A 36 -4.78 -15.48 17.18
C ARG A 36 -3.32 -15.25 16.77
N ASN A 37 -2.53 -16.32 16.67
CA ASN A 37 -1.14 -16.24 16.23
C ASN A 37 -1.03 -15.84 14.76
N ALA A 38 -1.86 -16.42 13.87
CA ALA A 38 -1.91 -16.03 12.47
C ALA A 38 -2.27 -14.55 12.28
N LEU A 39 -3.24 -14.05 13.06
CA LEU A 39 -3.60 -12.64 13.05
C LEU A 39 -2.46 -11.73 13.52
N ARG A 40 -1.77 -12.10 14.60
CA ARG A 40 -0.58 -11.37 15.09
C ARG A 40 0.55 -11.37 14.07
N GLU A 41 0.80 -12.51 13.42
CA GLU A 41 1.81 -12.62 12.37
C GLU A 41 1.48 -11.68 11.21
N PHE A 42 0.22 -11.65 10.76
CA PHE A 42 -0.22 -10.71 9.73
C PHE A 42 -0.03 -9.24 10.13
N LEU A 43 -0.44 -8.86 11.35
CA LEU A 43 -0.32 -7.49 11.85
C LEU A 43 1.14 -7.05 12.07
N SER A 44 2.02 -7.99 12.41
CA SER A 44 3.45 -7.71 12.62
C SER A 44 4.27 -7.69 11.33
N SER A 45 3.81 -8.37 10.28
CA SER A 45 4.50 -8.45 8.99
C SER A 45 3.87 -7.53 7.94
N ALA A 46 2.65 -7.86 7.50
CA ALA A 46 1.95 -7.22 6.39
C ALA A 46 1.33 -5.86 6.74
N LEU A 47 0.92 -5.66 8.00
CA LEU A 47 0.36 -4.39 8.50
C LEU A 47 1.13 -3.82 9.70
N SER A 48 2.45 -3.95 9.72
CA SER A 48 3.23 -3.44 10.85
C SER A 48 3.09 -1.92 11.00
N PRO A 49 3.06 -1.37 12.23
CA PRO A 49 3.02 0.08 12.44
C PRO A 49 4.17 0.82 11.75
N HIS A 50 5.35 0.19 11.73
CA HIS A 50 6.54 0.73 11.08
C HIS A 50 6.37 0.82 9.56
N LEU A 51 5.74 -0.20 8.94
CA LEU A 51 5.45 -0.23 7.52
C LEU A 51 4.43 0.87 7.15
N LEU A 52 3.33 0.97 7.88
CA LEU A 52 2.31 2.00 7.64
C LEU A 52 2.88 3.41 7.82
N LYS A 53 3.68 3.64 8.89
CA LYS A 53 4.37 4.91 9.10
C LYS A 53 5.33 5.26 7.95
N ARG A 54 6.03 4.28 7.40
CA ARG A 54 6.89 4.46 6.22
C ARG A 54 6.07 4.85 4.99
N HIS A 55 4.90 4.25 4.79
CA HIS A 55 4.00 4.58 3.68
C HIS A 55 3.42 6.00 3.82
N HIS A 56 3.01 6.41 5.03
CA HIS A 56 2.61 7.78 5.34
C HIS A 56 3.72 8.79 5.02
N ALA A 57 4.95 8.53 5.47
CA ALA A 57 6.08 9.41 5.18
C ALA A 57 6.35 9.53 3.67
N ARG A 58 6.23 8.44 2.94
CA ARG A 58 6.38 8.43 1.47
C ARG A 58 5.24 9.19 0.79
N MET A 59 4.01 9.09 1.29
CA MET A 59 2.87 9.87 0.81
C MET A 59 3.07 11.37 1.00
N GLU A 60 3.55 11.78 2.17
CA GLU A 60 3.86 13.19 2.44
C GLU A 60 4.97 13.73 1.53
N LEU A 61 5.98 12.91 1.23
CA LEU A 61 6.99 13.27 0.23
C LEU A 61 6.37 13.44 -1.16
N LEU A 62 5.52 12.51 -1.60
CA LEU A 62 4.86 12.58 -2.91
C LEU A 62 3.98 13.83 -3.02
N LYS A 63 3.23 14.19 -1.98
CA LYS A 63 2.45 15.43 -1.94
C LYS A 63 3.34 16.66 -2.15
N LYS A 64 4.51 16.72 -1.50
CA LYS A 64 5.49 17.80 -1.66
C LYS A 64 6.12 17.82 -3.06
N CYS A 65 6.39 16.67 -3.64
CA CYS A 65 7.05 16.53 -4.95
C CYS A 65 6.09 16.66 -6.15
N SER A 66 4.78 16.50 -5.96
CA SER A 66 3.75 16.45 -7.02
C SER A 66 3.67 17.68 -7.95
N TYR A 67 4.38 18.76 -7.62
CA TYR A 67 4.40 20.01 -8.37
C TYR A 67 5.61 20.17 -9.31
N TYR A 68 6.54 19.21 -9.31
CA TYR A 68 7.71 19.22 -10.19
C TYR A 68 7.45 18.33 -11.41
N MET A 69 7.45 18.94 -12.60
CA MET A 69 7.46 18.18 -13.86
C MET A 69 8.81 18.37 -14.53
N GLU A 70 9.47 17.26 -14.82
CA GLU A 70 10.68 17.21 -15.61
C GLU A 70 10.34 16.85 -17.05
N ILE A 71 10.96 17.53 -18.02
CA ILE A 71 10.80 17.25 -19.45
C ILE A 71 12.02 16.48 -19.91
N LEU A 72 11.84 15.21 -20.27
CA LEU A 72 12.93 14.38 -20.77
C LEU A 72 12.75 14.05 -22.27
N PRO A 73 13.75 14.33 -23.13
CA PRO A 73 13.77 13.88 -24.51
C PRO A 73 13.79 12.36 -24.64
N LYS A 74 13.11 11.84 -25.67
CA LYS A 74 13.04 10.40 -25.94
C LYS A 74 14.41 9.73 -26.15
N HIS A 75 15.39 10.44 -26.69
CA HIS A 75 16.75 9.92 -26.91
C HIS A 75 17.58 9.87 -25.60
N LEU A 76 17.38 10.84 -24.69
CA LEU A 76 17.99 10.81 -23.37
C LEU A 76 17.40 9.71 -22.48
N ALA A 77 16.13 9.34 -22.67
CA ALA A 77 15.52 8.19 -22.00
C ALA A 77 16.13 6.83 -22.41
N LEU A 78 16.89 6.78 -23.50
CA LEU A 78 17.55 5.58 -24.05
C LEU A 78 19.08 5.59 -23.82
N GLY A 79 19.60 6.55 -23.05
CA GLY A 79 21.02 6.66 -22.73
C GLY A 79 21.89 7.31 -23.81
N ASP A 80 21.28 7.91 -24.84
CA ASP A 80 21.99 8.54 -25.95
C ASP A 80 22.29 10.02 -25.64
N GLN A 81 23.52 10.30 -25.17
CA GLN A 81 23.97 11.63 -24.75
C GLN A 81 24.48 12.42 -25.95
N ASN A 82 23.58 12.92 -26.80
CA ASN A 82 23.97 13.85 -27.87
C ASN A 82 24.03 15.30 -27.33
N PRO A 83 25.22 15.95 -27.29
CA PRO A 83 25.41 17.27 -26.68
C PRO A 83 24.77 18.44 -27.45
N LEU A 84 24.22 18.23 -28.65
CA LEU A 84 23.59 19.28 -29.46
C LEU A 84 22.15 19.64 -29.03
N VAL A 85 21.53 18.86 -28.14
CA VAL A 85 20.18 19.11 -27.63
C VAL A 85 20.27 19.72 -26.23
N LEU A 86 20.75 20.96 -26.14
CA LEU A 86 20.73 21.71 -24.88
C LEU A 86 19.28 21.93 -24.40
N PRO A 87 19.03 22.04 -23.08
CA PRO A 87 17.69 22.26 -22.53
C PRO A 87 16.97 23.50 -23.10
N SER A 88 17.71 24.53 -23.50
CA SER A 88 17.17 25.77 -24.05
C SER A 88 16.56 25.62 -25.46
N THR A 89 17.13 24.77 -26.33
CA THR A 89 16.57 24.48 -27.66
C THR A 89 15.35 23.56 -27.60
N MET A 90 15.22 22.73 -26.56
CA MET A 90 14.04 21.86 -26.38
C MET A 90 12.74 22.64 -26.19
N PHE A 91 12.77 23.71 -25.40
CA PHE A 91 11.58 24.55 -25.16
C PHE A 91 11.09 25.27 -26.43
N GLN A 92 11.97 25.48 -27.41
CA GLN A 92 11.62 26.07 -28.71
C GLN A 92 10.88 25.08 -29.63
N LEU A 93 11.10 23.77 -29.43
CA LEU A 93 10.46 22.69 -30.21
C LEU A 93 9.11 22.25 -29.64
N ILE A 94 8.86 22.56 -28.37
CA ILE A 94 7.63 22.22 -27.65
C ILE A 94 6.53 23.22 -28.00
N ASP A 95 5.37 22.71 -28.41
CA ASP A 95 4.16 23.54 -28.53
C ASP A 95 3.73 24.04 -27.14
N PRO A 96 3.76 25.36 -26.86
CA PRO A 96 3.46 25.89 -25.54
C PRO A 96 2.03 25.58 -25.09
N TRP A 97 1.06 25.56 -26.01
CA TRP A 97 -0.34 25.27 -25.70
C TRP A 97 -0.56 23.79 -25.40
N LYS A 98 0.10 22.89 -26.15
CA LYS A 98 0.09 21.45 -25.83
C LYS A 98 0.79 21.17 -24.51
N PHE A 99 1.88 21.85 -24.21
CA PHE A 99 2.59 21.73 -22.94
C PHE A 99 1.73 22.20 -21.77
N GLN A 100 1.09 23.37 -21.87
CA GLN A 100 0.17 23.85 -20.84
C GLN A 100 -1.03 22.91 -20.63
N ARG A 101 -1.57 22.33 -21.72
CA ARG A 101 -2.64 21.33 -21.61
C ARG A 101 -2.14 20.06 -20.92
N MET A 102 -0.96 19.57 -21.28
CA MET A 102 -0.35 18.39 -20.66
C MET A 102 -0.06 18.63 -19.17
N LYS A 103 0.47 19.80 -18.82
CA LYS A 103 0.67 20.23 -17.44
C LYS A 103 -0.62 20.09 -16.63
N LYS A 104 -1.73 20.61 -17.16
CA LYS A 104 -3.04 20.52 -16.49
C LYS A 104 -3.49 19.06 -16.31
N VAL A 105 -3.38 18.25 -17.37
CA VAL A 105 -3.77 16.83 -17.32
C VAL A 105 -2.90 16.04 -16.34
N GLY A 106 -1.58 16.15 -16.44
CA GLY A 106 -0.64 15.49 -15.52
C GLY A 106 -0.84 15.93 -14.07
N THR A 107 -1.06 17.22 -13.82
CA THR A 107 -1.39 17.71 -12.46
C THR A 107 -2.69 17.13 -11.94
N ALA A 108 -3.76 17.10 -12.75
CA ALA A 108 -5.03 16.51 -12.34
C ALA A 108 -4.89 15.02 -12.03
N GLN A 109 -4.12 14.31 -12.85
CA GLN A 109 -3.86 12.89 -12.70
C GLN A 109 -3.05 12.57 -11.44
N THR A 110 -1.99 13.33 -11.16
CA THR A 110 -1.23 13.20 -9.92
C THR A 110 -2.10 13.49 -8.70
N LYS A 111 -2.99 14.49 -8.77
CA LYS A 111 -3.95 14.77 -7.69
C LYS A 111 -4.89 13.59 -7.44
N ILE A 112 -5.46 13.00 -8.49
CA ILE A 112 -6.33 11.81 -8.37
C ILE A 112 -5.54 10.65 -7.76
N GLN A 113 -4.33 10.39 -8.24
CA GLN A 113 -3.47 9.33 -7.71
C GLN A 113 -3.15 9.53 -6.23
N LEU A 114 -2.83 10.75 -5.81
CA LEU A 114 -2.56 11.08 -4.41
C LEU A 114 -3.79 10.93 -3.51
N LEU A 115 -4.98 11.27 -4.01
CA LEU A 115 -6.24 11.05 -3.29
C LEU A 115 -6.49 9.56 -3.09
N LEU A 116 -6.40 8.77 -4.18
CA LEU A 116 -6.60 7.32 -4.12
C LEU A 116 -5.58 6.63 -3.19
N LEU A 117 -4.31 7.03 -3.25
CA LEU A 117 -3.31 6.51 -2.32
C LEU A 117 -3.60 6.89 -0.86
N GLY A 118 -4.19 8.06 -0.62
CA GLY A 118 -4.64 8.49 0.70
C GLY A 118 -5.76 7.59 1.23
N ASP A 119 -6.81 7.41 0.45
CA ASP A 119 -7.97 6.56 0.81
C ASP A 119 -7.55 5.11 1.08
N LEU A 120 -6.66 4.55 0.25
CA LEU A 120 -6.16 3.20 0.44
C LEU A 120 -5.35 3.08 1.74
N LEU A 121 -4.54 4.09 2.07
CA LEU A 121 -3.73 4.07 3.30
C LEU A 121 -4.61 4.22 4.55
N GLU A 122 -5.65 5.05 4.49
CA GLU A 122 -6.66 5.16 5.56
C GLU A 122 -7.41 3.84 5.77
N GLN A 123 -7.81 3.15 4.70
CA GLN A 123 -8.42 1.82 4.81
C GLN A 123 -7.49 0.80 5.51
N LEU A 124 -6.18 0.86 5.25
CA LEU A 124 -5.19 0.01 5.94
C LEU A 124 -5.07 0.36 7.42
N ASP A 125 -5.06 1.65 7.77
CA ASP A 125 -5.00 2.10 9.16
C ASP A 125 -6.26 1.68 9.94
N CYS A 126 -7.45 1.92 9.38
CA CYS A 126 -8.72 1.51 9.98
C CYS A 126 -8.81 -0.01 10.11
N GLY A 127 -8.49 -0.75 9.05
CA GLY A 127 -8.51 -2.21 9.07
C GLY A 127 -7.53 -2.79 10.07
N ARG A 128 -6.35 -2.18 10.23
CA ARG A 128 -5.41 -2.56 11.28
C ARG A 128 -5.97 -2.33 12.67
N ALA A 129 -6.58 -1.17 12.92
CA ALA A 129 -7.18 -0.84 14.22
C ALA A 129 -8.35 -1.79 14.58
N GLU A 130 -9.18 -2.15 13.59
CA GLU A 130 -10.24 -3.14 13.75
C GLU A 130 -9.68 -4.51 14.16
N LEU A 131 -8.61 -4.96 13.50
CA LEU A 131 -7.96 -6.24 13.78
C LEU A 131 -7.21 -6.24 15.13
N ASP A 132 -6.57 -5.14 15.51
CA ASP A 132 -5.96 -4.97 16.84
C ASP A 132 -7.05 -5.08 17.93
N ALA A 133 -8.22 -4.45 17.74
CA ALA A 133 -9.32 -4.53 18.72
C ALA A 133 -9.84 -5.96 18.93
N LEU A 134 -9.80 -6.81 17.89
CA LEU A 134 -10.16 -8.23 18.02
C LEU A 134 -9.18 -9.01 18.92
N LEU A 135 -7.89 -8.64 18.92
CA LEU A 135 -6.87 -9.29 19.75
C LEU A 135 -6.94 -8.89 21.24
N GLU A 136 -7.53 -7.73 21.52
CA GLU A 136 -7.76 -7.19 22.87
C GLU A 136 -9.06 -7.73 23.51
N SER A 137 -9.90 -8.44 22.74
CA SER A 137 -11.12 -9.06 23.28
C SER A 137 -10.77 -10.14 24.32
N PRO A 138 -11.34 -10.08 25.54
CA PRO A 138 -11.09 -11.08 26.57
C PRO A 138 -11.87 -12.39 26.34
N ASP A 139 -13.01 -12.37 25.65
CA ASP A 139 -13.79 -13.58 25.33
C ASP A 139 -13.34 -14.16 23.97
N PRO A 140 -12.85 -15.41 23.91
CA PRO A 140 -12.40 -16.06 22.68
C PRO A 140 -13.55 -16.59 21.80
N ARG A 141 -14.76 -16.77 22.34
CA ARG A 141 -15.88 -17.41 21.63
C ARG A 141 -16.38 -16.62 20.41
N PRO A 142 -16.58 -15.29 20.48
CA PRO A 142 -16.98 -14.50 19.32
C PRO A 142 -15.90 -14.47 18.24
N PHE A 143 -14.63 -14.48 18.64
CA PHE A 143 -13.50 -14.51 17.71
C PHE A 143 -13.45 -15.82 16.91
N LEU A 144 -13.66 -16.96 17.58
CA LEU A 144 -13.75 -18.27 16.92
C LEU A 144 -14.95 -18.36 15.99
N ALA A 145 -16.14 -17.97 16.45
CA ALA A 145 -17.36 -18.02 15.66
C ALA A 145 -17.31 -17.10 14.43
N GLY A 146 -16.63 -15.95 14.55
CA GLY A 146 -16.48 -14.95 13.50
C GLY A 146 -15.25 -15.12 12.61
N TRP A 147 -14.45 -16.17 12.78
CA TRP A 147 -13.14 -16.27 12.12
C TRP A 147 -13.22 -16.21 10.58
N GLY A 148 -14.27 -16.75 9.96
CA GLY A 148 -14.47 -16.64 8.51
C GLY A 148 -14.51 -15.19 8.02
N LEU A 149 -15.15 -14.29 8.79
CA LEU A 149 -15.20 -12.86 8.48
C LEU A 149 -13.82 -12.21 8.70
N VAL A 150 -13.09 -12.63 9.73
CA VAL A 150 -11.70 -12.16 9.97
C VAL A 150 -10.81 -12.56 8.80
N GLY A 151 -10.89 -13.82 8.35
CA GLY A 151 -10.14 -14.32 7.20
C GLY A 151 -10.44 -13.54 5.91
N GLN A 152 -11.72 -13.25 5.65
CA GLN A 152 -12.11 -12.37 4.54
C GLN A 152 -11.51 -10.97 4.69
N ARG A 153 -11.57 -10.39 5.88
CA ARG A 153 -11.00 -9.06 6.16
C ARG A 153 -9.49 -9.01 5.95
N LEU A 154 -8.76 -10.07 6.31
CA LEU A 154 -7.33 -10.19 6.03
C LEU A 154 -7.05 -10.17 4.52
N ALA A 155 -7.80 -10.95 3.73
CA ALA A 155 -7.66 -10.99 2.28
C ALA A 155 -8.00 -9.64 1.62
N GLU A 156 -9.04 -8.96 2.09
CA GLU A 156 -9.40 -7.61 1.64
C GLU A 156 -8.25 -6.62 1.90
N LEU A 157 -7.68 -6.61 3.11
CA LEU A 157 -6.58 -5.70 3.46
C LEU A 157 -5.30 -6.02 2.69
N SER A 158 -5.03 -7.30 2.39
CA SER A 158 -3.95 -7.67 1.47
C SER A 158 -4.17 -7.09 0.07
N ALA A 159 -5.39 -7.19 -0.48
CA ALA A 159 -5.71 -6.62 -1.78
C ALA A 159 -5.63 -5.08 -1.81
N VAL A 160 -6.00 -4.42 -0.71
CA VAL A 160 -5.82 -2.96 -0.54
C VAL A 160 -4.33 -2.61 -0.53
N MET A 161 -3.50 -3.35 0.19
CA MET A 161 -2.04 -3.15 0.20
C MET A 161 -1.43 -3.35 -1.19
N ASP A 162 -1.82 -4.40 -1.92
CA ASP A 162 -1.37 -4.63 -3.29
C ASP A 162 -1.77 -3.49 -4.22
N SER A 163 -3.00 -3.00 -4.10
CA SER A 163 -3.49 -1.85 -4.85
C SER A 163 -2.70 -0.58 -4.54
N PHE A 164 -2.41 -0.34 -3.25
CA PHE A 164 -1.58 0.77 -2.79
C PHE A 164 -0.18 0.70 -3.41
N LEU A 165 0.50 -0.45 -3.29
CA LEU A 165 1.84 -0.65 -3.84
C LEU A 165 1.87 -0.53 -5.37
N ALA A 166 0.85 -1.04 -6.07
CA ALA A 166 0.74 -0.92 -7.52
C ALA A 166 0.57 0.53 -7.98
N MET A 167 -0.12 1.35 -7.19
CA MET A 167 -0.35 2.76 -7.45
C MET A 167 0.84 3.65 -7.03
N MET A 168 1.73 3.17 -6.16
CA MET A 168 2.96 3.88 -5.78
C MET A 168 4.03 3.94 -6.88
N VAL A 169 3.89 3.17 -7.96
CA VAL A 169 4.85 3.15 -9.09
C VAL A 169 4.51 4.28 -10.09
N PRO A 170 5.39 5.29 -10.25
CA PRO A 170 5.23 6.30 -11.29
C PRO A 170 5.40 5.62 -12.65
N GLY A 171 4.32 5.49 -13.44
CA GLY A 171 4.40 4.69 -14.65
C GLY A 171 3.05 4.35 -15.29
N ARG A 172 2.10 3.85 -14.50
CA ARG A 172 0.83 3.34 -15.03
C ARG A 172 -0.15 4.43 -15.48
N LEU A 173 0.08 5.66 -15.05
CA LEU A 173 -0.70 6.84 -15.43
C LEU A 173 -0.03 7.64 -16.58
N HIS A 174 0.98 7.11 -17.28
CA HIS A 174 1.60 7.86 -18.37
C HIS A 174 0.72 7.94 -19.61
N ILE A 175 0.24 9.15 -19.91
CA ILE A 175 -0.15 9.50 -21.26
C ILE A 175 1.13 9.87 -22.03
N LYS A 176 1.64 8.96 -22.86
CA LYS A 176 2.69 9.28 -23.84
C LYS A 176 2.11 10.19 -24.91
N HIS A 177 2.24 11.51 -24.75
CA HIS A 177 1.92 12.46 -25.82
C HIS A 177 3.17 13.16 -26.34
N ARG A 178 3.28 13.22 -27.66
CA ARG A 178 4.33 13.96 -28.36
C ARG A 178 4.02 15.46 -28.23
N LEU A 179 4.88 16.19 -27.52
CA LEU A 179 4.76 17.64 -27.33
C LEU A 179 5.34 18.46 -28.51
N VAL A 180 5.97 17.80 -29.48
CA VAL A 180 6.55 18.43 -30.68
C VAL A 180 5.45 18.70 -31.72
N SER A 181 5.42 19.92 -32.27
CA SER A 181 4.52 20.31 -33.36
C SER A 181 4.90 19.65 -34.70
N ASP A 182 3.90 19.32 -35.53
CA ASP A 182 4.12 18.73 -36.85
C ASP A 182 4.84 19.67 -37.84
N ARG A 183 4.89 20.98 -37.57
CA ARG A 183 5.64 21.96 -38.37
C ARG A 183 7.15 21.69 -38.42
N TRP A 184 7.71 21.06 -37.40
CA TRP A 184 9.13 20.70 -37.37
C TRP A 184 9.45 19.43 -38.18
N ARG A 185 8.46 18.72 -38.73
CA ARG A 185 8.71 17.55 -39.60
C ARG A 185 9.29 17.90 -40.97
N HIS A 186 9.15 19.14 -41.43
CA HIS A 186 9.69 19.56 -42.73
C HIS A 186 11.12 20.12 -42.66
N GLN A 187 11.76 20.02 -41.50
CA GLN A 187 13.17 20.34 -41.29
C GLN A 187 13.95 19.11 -40.82
N ASP A 188 13.63 17.94 -41.39
CA ASP A 188 14.62 16.86 -41.49
C ASP A 188 15.44 17.12 -42.78
N PRO A 189 16.76 17.33 -42.72
CA PRO A 189 17.59 17.52 -43.91
C PRO A 189 17.84 16.20 -44.67
N ALA A 190 17.13 15.12 -44.35
CA ALA A 190 17.37 13.78 -44.91
C ALA A 190 16.66 13.50 -46.25
N HIS A 191 15.86 14.42 -46.80
CA HIS A 191 15.34 14.27 -48.17
C HIS A 191 15.21 15.62 -48.89
N PRO A 192 15.96 15.87 -49.98
CA PRO A 192 15.70 17.02 -50.83
C PRO A 192 14.39 16.80 -51.61
N PRO A 193 13.67 17.88 -51.96
CA PRO A 193 12.51 17.78 -52.84
C PRO A 193 12.98 17.33 -54.22
N HIS A 194 12.39 16.24 -54.73
CA HIS A 194 12.52 15.90 -56.13
C HIS A 194 11.90 17.04 -56.96
N ALA A 195 12.73 17.65 -57.80
CA ALA A 195 12.29 18.51 -58.87
C ALA A 195 11.58 17.64 -59.92
N GLU A 196 10.30 17.93 -60.18
CA GLU A 196 9.62 17.46 -61.38
C GLU A 196 9.61 18.60 -62.40
N HIS A 197 10.05 18.27 -63.61
CA HIS A 197 10.08 19.10 -64.81
C HIS A 197 8.68 19.26 -65.42
#